data_AF-A0AAN6ZMK0-F1
#
_entry.id   AF-A0AAN6ZMK0-F1
#
_cell.length_a   1.000
_cell.length_b   1.000
_cell.length_c   1.000
_cell.angle_alpha   90.00
_cell.angle_beta   90.00
_cell.angle_gamma   90.00
#
_symmetry.space_group_name_H-M   'P 1'
#
loop_
_entity.id
_entity.type
_entity.pdbx_description
1 polymer ?
#
loop_
_entity_poly.entity_id
_entity_poly.type
_entity_poly.pdbx_seq_one_letter_code
_entity_poly.pdbx_strand_id
1 'polypeptide(L)'
;MVQLSTFVGALALAFSVAQAAPDLSSRASLPDPAGEKNVGNGSGAQFIGGQCLGKADCASGCCATLPQGGQTIGVCSGVGAQTQAGKQGCGFESGGGGGGGGSGSGSGGSGGGTTTGNNQNKGGQKNAQAGGNGGGNGGGTVKASPLKQDPAGAGNVGNGQGKQFITGGCTSDADCASKCCALVNTGQDKFGICSGPAVSTAQGKQGSTSETAPQNLLDLYDTTRAKGRCSHELATGFYSTDGGSNNFAYCGDRLSTSGIIYLQGRHGTLANLDVDCDGTGNGSNGTASPSNDGRCRVDLSPDTQNTTTFRDTLAGYGHGLTDLNPYVHPYVVFGNARGTHNRHGWKAFDPTAHGMRPLSVMAVVCPNREMVYGIWGDTNGDDGDKPMVGEASLALVTACGGKNVTGGNGIDEDTTLFVGFVGEDAVPGANGANWTAQDFDTFENSIQPLGNQLVERVRPDEEDASSSVRSGWSQVMFSIAVVLFSRIL
;
A
#
# COMPACT_ATOMS: atom_id res chain seq x y z
N MET A 1 51.06 -44.70 -41.33
CA MET A 1 49.96 -43.74 -41.55
C MET A 1 49.05 -43.85 -40.33
N VAL A 2 48.89 -42.89 -39.42
CA VAL A 2 49.27 -41.49 -39.30
C VAL A 2 49.60 -41.25 -37.81
N GLN A 3 50.49 -40.30 -37.58
CA GLN A 3 51.09 -39.87 -36.33
C GLN A 3 50.25 -38.76 -35.67
N LEU A 4 50.58 -38.43 -34.40
CA LEU A 4 50.33 -37.13 -33.75
C LEU A 4 48.86 -36.85 -33.33
N SER A 5 48.49 -36.34 -32.15
CA SER A 5 49.22 -35.50 -31.20
C SER A 5 48.59 -35.60 -29.80
N THR A 6 49.46 -35.66 -28.79
CA THR A 6 49.19 -35.36 -27.38
C THR A 6 48.82 -33.88 -27.19
N PHE A 7 47.70 -33.59 -26.53
CA PHE A 7 47.46 -32.29 -25.90
C PHE A 7 47.57 -32.44 -24.38
N VAL A 8 48.68 -31.93 -23.83
CA VAL A 8 48.87 -31.68 -22.41
C VAL A 8 48.22 -30.33 -22.11
N GLY A 9 47.05 -30.34 -21.46
CA GLY A 9 46.44 -29.14 -20.89
C GLY A 9 46.97 -28.93 -19.48
N ALA A 10 47.80 -27.91 -19.28
CA ALA A 10 48.29 -27.50 -17.98
C ALA A 10 47.13 -26.96 -17.13
N LEU A 11 46.75 -27.71 -16.08
CA LEU A 11 45.82 -27.25 -15.05
C LEU A 11 46.62 -26.38 -14.05
N ALA A 12 46.59 -25.07 -14.25
CA ALA A 12 47.11 -24.12 -13.28
C ALA A 12 46.18 -24.07 -12.06
N LEU A 13 46.58 -24.75 -10.98
CA LEU A 13 45.99 -24.59 -9.66
C LEU A 13 46.43 -23.23 -9.09
N ALA A 14 45.59 -22.21 -9.25
CA ALA A 14 45.70 -20.99 -8.48
C ALA A 14 45.33 -21.30 -7.01
N PHE A 15 46.33 -21.42 -6.15
CA PHE A 15 46.13 -21.37 -4.70
C PHE A 15 45.74 -19.95 -4.33
N SER A 16 44.44 -19.72 -4.12
CA SER A 16 43.96 -18.54 -3.42
C SER A 16 44.41 -18.62 -1.97
N VAL A 17 45.38 -17.79 -1.60
CA VAL A 17 45.71 -17.50 -0.21
C VAL A 17 44.47 -16.91 0.44
N ALA A 18 43.81 -17.69 1.31
CA ALA A 18 42.82 -17.17 2.23
C ALA A 18 43.55 -16.22 3.21
N GLN A 19 43.59 -14.94 2.88
CA GLN A 19 43.89 -13.91 3.88
C GLN A 19 42.71 -13.91 4.86
N ALA A 20 43.02 -14.18 6.12
CA ALA A 20 42.06 -14.11 7.21
C ALA A 20 41.33 -12.75 7.13
N ALA A 21 40.00 -12.81 7.04
CA ALA A 21 39.18 -11.63 7.18
C ALA A 21 39.51 -10.96 8.52
N PRO A 22 39.69 -9.63 8.56
CA PRO A 22 39.87 -8.93 9.82
C PRO A 22 38.64 -9.17 10.72
N ASP A 23 38.94 -9.37 12.00
CA ASP A 23 38.02 -9.61 13.09
C ASP A 23 36.76 -8.70 13.02
N LEU A 24 35.59 -9.33 12.88
CA LEU A 24 34.29 -8.67 12.68
C LEU A 24 33.62 -8.21 13.99
N SER A 25 34.27 -8.36 15.15
CA SER A 25 33.60 -8.18 16.43
C SER A 25 33.41 -6.72 16.91
N SER A 26 33.71 -5.69 16.11
CA SER A 26 33.57 -4.28 16.55
C SER A 26 32.65 -3.39 15.68
N ARG A 27 31.83 -3.95 14.78
CA ARG A 27 30.92 -3.19 13.89
C ARG A 27 29.54 -2.88 14.48
N ALA A 28 29.44 -2.65 15.77
CA ALA A 28 28.18 -2.29 16.41
C ALA A 28 27.92 -0.78 16.25
N SER A 29 27.12 -0.36 15.24
CA SER A 29 26.10 0.72 15.35
C SER A 29 25.59 1.34 14.02
N LEU A 30 25.48 0.57 12.94
CA LEU A 30 24.47 0.82 11.88
C LEU A 30 23.96 -0.53 11.33
N PRO A 31 22.73 -0.98 11.68
CA PRO A 31 22.24 -2.28 11.26
C PRO A 31 21.29 -2.15 10.05
N ASP A 32 21.74 -2.56 8.88
CA ASP A 32 20.86 -3.24 7.92
C ASP A 32 21.51 -4.55 7.48
N PRO A 33 21.23 -5.67 8.18
CA PRO A 33 21.71 -7.00 7.80
C PRO A 33 21.27 -7.44 6.39
N ALA A 34 20.15 -6.91 5.86
CA ALA A 34 19.69 -7.23 4.52
C ALA A 34 20.55 -6.55 3.43
N GLY A 35 21.13 -5.40 3.77
CA GLY A 35 22.03 -4.61 2.92
C GLY A 35 23.48 -5.07 2.95
N GLU A 36 23.94 -5.87 3.92
CA GLU A 36 25.36 -6.24 4.05
C GLU A 36 25.97 -6.85 2.78
N LYS A 37 25.21 -7.69 2.08
CA LYS A 37 25.62 -8.31 0.81
C LYS A 37 25.85 -7.31 -0.34
N ASN A 38 25.34 -6.09 -0.19
CA ASN A 38 25.42 -5.03 -1.20
C ASN A 38 26.59 -4.05 -0.93
N VAL A 39 27.36 -4.23 0.15
CA VAL A 39 28.48 -3.33 0.51
C VAL A 39 29.68 -3.64 -0.37
N GLY A 40 30.24 -2.64 -1.06
CA GLY A 40 31.45 -2.77 -1.87
C GLY A 40 31.29 -3.47 -3.22
N ASN A 41 30.05 -3.79 -3.63
CA ASN A 41 29.81 -4.49 -4.90
C ASN A 41 29.61 -3.53 -6.10
N GLY A 42 29.56 -2.22 -5.86
CA GLY A 42 29.45 -1.18 -6.90
C GLY A 42 28.17 -1.24 -7.75
N SER A 43 27.13 -1.94 -7.29
CA SER A 43 25.90 -2.17 -8.07
C SER A 43 24.81 -1.11 -7.87
N GLY A 44 25.05 -0.11 -7.02
CA GLY A 44 24.06 0.90 -6.68
C GLY A 44 22.87 0.36 -5.87
N ALA A 45 22.99 -0.81 -5.25
CA ALA A 45 21.89 -1.48 -4.56
C ALA A 45 21.75 -1.11 -3.07
N GLN A 46 22.64 -0.30 -2.51
CA GLN A 46 22.51 0.19 -1.13
C GLN A 46 21.48 1.31 -1.02
N PHE A 47 20.61 1.20 -0.01
CA PHE A 47 19.62 2.22 0.34
C PHE A 47 20.22 3.29 1.25
N ILE A 48 19.51 4.42 1.40
CA ILE A 48 19.89 5.49 2.32
C ILE A 48 19.99 4.94 3.76
N GLY A 49 21.11 5.22 4.43
CA GLY A 49 21.42 4.69 5.76
C GLY A 49 22.24 3.38 5.74
N GLY A 50 22.30 2.69 4.60
CA GLY A 50 23.16 1.52 4.40
C GLY A 50 24.64 1.87 4.33
N GLN A 51 25.51 0.93 4.71
CA GLN A 51 26.96 1.12 4.62
C GLN A 51 27.44 1.12 3.16
N CYS A 52 28.47 1.90 2.86
CA CYS A 52 29.08 1.94 1.54
C CYS A 52 30.60 2.07 1.62
N LEU A 53 31.28 1.51 0.62
CA LEU A 53 32.72 1.63 0.40
C LEU A 53 33.05 2.67 -0.68
N GLY A 54 32.06 3.10 -1.44
CA GLY A 54 32.18 4.13 -2.47
C GLY A 54 30.82 4.56 -2.98
N LYS A 55 30.76 5.67 -3.73
CA LYS A 55 29.48 6.17 -4.26
C LYS A 55 28.71 5.15 -5.12
N ALA A 56 29.44 4.22 -5.74
CA ALA A 56 28.88 3.19 -6.61
C ALA A 56 28.04 2.15 -5.87
N ASP A 57 28.18 2.04 -4.54
CA ASP A 57 27.35 1.13 -3.76
C ASP A 57 25.93 1.69 -3.58
N CYS A 58 25.78 3.02 -3.58
CA CYS A 58 24.55 3.70 -3.21
C CYS A 58 23.63 3.98 -4.40
N ALA A 59 22.35 3.61 -4.30
CA ALA A 59 21.33 4.01 -5.28
C ALA A 59 21.23 5.53 -5.45
N SER A 60 21.53 6.28 -4.38
CA SER A 60 21.55 7.74 -4.37
C SER A 60 22.78 8.37 -5.02
N GLY A 61 23.79 7.57 -5.38
CA GLY A 61 25.08 8.05 -5.88
C GLY A 61 25.90 8.84 -4.86
N CYS A 62 25.54 8.79 -3.57
CA CYS A 62 26.23 9.50 -2.52
C CYS A 62 26.56 8.57 -1.36
N CYS A 63 27.84 8.21 -1.26
CA CYS A 63 28.44 7.62 -0.07
C CYS A 63 29.03 8.75 0.78
N ALA A 64 28.42 9.02 1.92
CA ALA A 64 28.78 10.14 2.78
C ALA A 64 29.68 9.69 3.94
N THR A 65 30.68 10.51 4.25
CA THR A 65 31.63 10.24 5.34
C THR A 65 30.97 10.46 6.69
N LEU A 66 30.92 9.45 7.56
CA LEU A 66 30.35 9.54 8.91
C LEU A 66 31.38 9.10 9.97
N PRO A 67 31.81 10.00 10.88
CA PRO A 67 32.61 9.63 12.05
C PRO A 67 31.74 8.95 13.12
N GLN A 68 32.15 7.78 13.61
CA GLN A 68 31.55 7.06 14.73
C GLN A 68 32.62 6.50 15.66
N GLY A 69 32.61 6.92 16.94
CA GLY A 69 33.41 6.28 17.99
C GLY A 69 34.92 6.22 17.75
N GLY A 70 35.48 7.17 16.99
CA GLY A 70 36.90 7.18 16.61
C GLY A 70 37.23 6.48 15.29
N GLN A 71 36.23 5.90 14.61
CA GLN A 71 36.35 5.37 13.25
C GLN A 71 35.56 6.26 12.27
N THR A 72 35.91 6.19 10.99
CA THR A 72 35.18 6.85 9.91
C THR A 72 34.64 5.79 8.97
N ILE A 73 33.34 5.82 8.72
CA ILE A 73 32.64 4.89 7.82
C ILE A 73 31.93 5.64 6.70
N GLY A 74 31.64 4.94 5.61
CA GLY A 74 30.76 5.42 4.55
C GLY A 74 29.32 5.01 4.80
N VAL A 75 28.40 5.96 4.67
CA VAL A 75 26.95 5.70 4.72
C VAL A 75 26.24 6.31 3.52
N CYS A 76 25.40 5.53 2.85
CA CYS A 76 24.60 6.00 1.74
C CYS A 76 23.66 7.11 2.21
N SER A 77 23.67 8.23 1.50
CA SER A 77 22.93 9.44 1.88
C SER A 77 22.23 10.04 0.66
N GLY A 78 21.14 10.75 0.88
CA GLY A 78 20.63 11.65 -0.16
C GLY A 78 21.64 12.77 -0.39
N VAL A 79 21.80 13.24 -1.62
CA VAL A 79 22.74 14.33 -1.98
C VAL A 79 22.44 15.61 -1.19
N GLY A 80 21.15 15.91 -0.94
CA GLY A 80 20.74 17.04 -0.09
C GLY A 80 21.02 16.85 1.41
N ALA A 81 21.29 15.62 1.86
CA ALA A 81 21.53 15.25 3.25
C ALA A 81 23.00 14.88 3.55
N GLN A 82 23.91 15.14 2.61
CA GLN A 82 25.27 14.64 2.65
C GLN A 82 26.13 15.17 3.81
N THR A 83 25.77 16.31 4.39
CA THR A 83 26.42 16.91 5.57
C THR A 83 25.56 16.86 6.84
N GLN A 84 24.45 16.13 6.81
CA GLN A 84 23.49 16.06 7.91
C GLN A 84 23.80 14.89 8.85
N ALA A 85 23.28 14.92 10.09
CA ALA A 85 23.46 13.84 11.08
C ALA A 85 24.93 13.44 11.35
N GLY A 86 25.83 14.43 11.36
CA GLY A 86 27.27 14.21 11.59
C GLY A 86 28.05 13.75 10.37
N LYS A 87 27.40 13.61 9.20
CA LYS A 87 28.07 13.32 7.94
C LYS A 87 28.88 14.52 7.46
N GLN A 88 29.95 14.28 6.73
CA GLN A 88 30.92 15.29 6.30
C GLN A 88 30.91 15.54 4.78
N GLY A 89 29.84 15.15 4.09
CA GLY A 89 29.69 15.26 2.64
C GLY A 89 29.81 13.92 1.92
N CYS A 90 29.33 13.87 0.68
CA CYS A 90 29.52 12.73 -0.22
C CYS A 90 30.99 12.65 -0.67
N GLY A 91 31.41 11.45 -1.08
CA GLY A 91 32.76 11.21 -1.60
C GLY A 91 33.63 10.37 -0.68
N PHE A 92 33.02 9.63 0.24
CA PHE A 92 33.71 8.57 0.98
C PHE A 92 34.06 7.44 0.03
N GLU A 93 35.34 7.05 0.01
CA GLU A 93 35.87 5.90 -0.75
C GLU A 93 36.83 5.12 0.17
N SER A 94 36.56 3.83 0.44
CA SER A 94 37.43 3.00 1.27
C SER A 94 38.47 2.28 0.39
N GLY A 95 39.68 2.81 0.34
CA GLY A 95 40.81 2.17 -0.34
C GLY A 95 41.63 1.26 0.61
N GLY A 96 42.12 0.13 0.09
CA GLY A 96 42.99 -0.82 0.78
C GLY A 96 44.22 -0.19 1.44
N GLY A 97 44.67 -0.80 2.54
CA GLY A 97 45.54 -0.17 3.55
C GLY A 97 46.89 0.39 3.09
N GLY A 98 47.35 1.40 3.83
CA GLY A 98 48.71 1.94 3.78
C GLY A 98 48.80 3.31 4.45
N GLY A 99 49.42 3.38 5.63
CA GLY A 99 49.38 4.52 6.55
C GLY A 99 49.99 5.85 6.07
N GLY A 100 49.70 6.90 6.83
CA GLY A 100 50.46 8.15 6.82
C GLY A 100 49.63 9.36 7.24
N GLY A 101 49.78 9.83 8.48
CA GLY A 101 49.23 11.11 8.90
C GLY A 101 49.83 12.29 8.14
N GLY A 102 49.05 13.36 7.98
CA GLY A 102 49.55 14.61 7.41
C GLY A 102 48.45 15.67 7.23
N SER A 103 48.49 16.68 8.09
CA SER A 103 47.84 17.98 7.91
C SER A 103 48.25 18.63 6.59
N GLY A 104 47.37 19.42 5.96
CA GLY A 104 47.82 20.45 5.00
C GLY A 104 46.81 20.96 3.99
N SER A 105 46.29 22.16 4.25
CA SER A 105 45.94 23.27 3.34
C SER A 105 45.77 23.04 1.83
N GLY A 106 44.56 23.38 1.37
CA GLY A 106 44.24 24.51 0.48
C GLY A 106 45.16 24.91 -0.68
N SER A 107 44.60 24.87 -1.90
CA SER A 107 44.67 25.87 -2.99
C SER A 107 43.70 25.40 -4.08
N GLY A 108 42.90 26.21 -4.79
CA GLY A 108 42.84 27.65 -4.95
C GLY A 108 42.36 27.93 -6.39
N GLY A 109 41.32 28.74 -6.56
CA GLY A 109 40.94 29.33 -7.85
C GLY A 109 39.43 29.30 -8.15
N SER A 110 38.76 30.37 -8.56
CA SER A 110 38.79 31.81 -8.28
C SER A 110 37.62 32.43 -9.06
N GLY A 111 36.97 33.44 -8.48
CA GLY A 111 36.09 34.41 -9.17
C GLY A 111 34.64 34.37 -8.65
N GLY A 112 34.08 35.41 -8.05
CA GLY A 112 34.57 36.75 -7.73
C GLY A 112 33.40 37.65 -7.32
N GLY A 113 33.57 38.39 -6.21
CA GLY A 113 32.81 39.60 -5.86
C GLY A 113 31.40 39.42 -5.26
N THR A 114 30.92 40.18 -4.28
CA THR A 114 31.47 41.31 -3.51
C THR A 114 30.51 41.53 -2.33
N THR A 115 31.04 41.76 -1.11
CA THR A 115 30.53 42.64 -0.03
C THR A 115 29.13 42.41 0.58
N THR A 116 28.81 42.64 1.85
CA THR A 116 29.49 43.03 3.11
C THR A 116 28.37 43.03 4.16
N GLY A 117 28.66 42.69 5.42
CA GLY A 117 27.88 43.21 6.54
C GLY A 117 27.71 42.26 7.73
N ASN A 118 28.72 42.26 8.62
CA ASN A 118 28.62 42.58 10.06
C ASN A 118 27.40 42.08 10.87
N ASN A 119 27.49 41.68 12.14
CA ASN A 119 28.55 41.33 13.07
C ASN A 119 27.80 40.89 14.35
N GLN A 120 28.40 39.98 15.12
CA GLN A 120 28.34 39.93 16.59
C GLN A 120 27.03 39.60 17.34
N ASN A 121 27.12 38.47 18.07
CA ASN A 121 27.19 38.37 19.54
C ASN A 121 26.09 37.58 20.27
N LYS A 122 26.59 36.54 20.96
CA LYS A 122 26.31 36.12 22.34
C LYS A 122 24.85 35.97 22.84
N GLY A 123 24.55 34.71 23.14
CA GLY A 123 24.25 34.28 24.51
C GLY A 123 22.78 34.30 24.93
N GLY A 124 22.31 33.15 25.42
CA GLY A 124 21.11 33.09 26.25
C GLY A 124 20.27 31.83 26.01
N GLN A 125 20.47 30.82 26.86
CA GLN A 125 19.41 29.85 27.17
C GLN A 125 18.18 30.62 27.66
N LYS A 126 17.04 30.48 26.99
CA LYS A 126 15.73 30.52 27.64
C LYS A 126 14.75 29.56 26.97
N ASN A 127 14.15 28.77 27.86
CA ASN A 127 12.91 28.02 27.70
C ASN A 127 11.85 28.88 27.00
N ALA A 128 11.23 28.37 25.95
CA ALA A 128 10.03 28.97 25.36
C ALA A 128 9.07 27.86 24.90
N GLN A 129 8.21 27.47 25.84
CA GLN A 129 6.88 26.99 25.56
C GLN A 129 6.13 28.09 24.79
N ALA A 130 5.63 27.76 23.60
CA ALA A 130 4.69 28.59 22.87
C ALA A 130 3.67 27.67 22.21
N GLY A 131 2.47 27.63 22.81
CA GLY A 131 1.27 27.18 22.13
C GLY A 131 0.82 28.23 21.11
N GLY A 132 0.15 27.75 20.07
CA GLY A 132 -0.50 28.56 19.04
C GLY A 132 -1.61 27.74 18.42
N ASN A 133 -2.83 28.12 18.75
CA ASN A 133 -4.10 27.44 18.54
C ASN A 133 -4.53 27.49 17.06
N GLY A 134 -4.98 26.36 16.52
CA GLY A 134 -5.65 26.24 15.23
C GLY A 134 -6.57 25.02 15.28
N GLY A 135 -7.86 25.26 15.55
CA GLY A 135 -8.86 24.24 15.82
C GLY A 135 -9.16 23.35 14.62
N GLY A 136 -9.17 22.05 14.86
CA GLY A 136 -9.60 20.98 13.96
C GLY A 136 -9.75 19.67 14.74
N ASN A 137 -10.83 19.57 15.51
CA ASN A 137 -11.30 18.35 16.17
C ASN A 137 -12.08 17.53 15.13
N GLY A 138 -12.01 16.21 14.96
CA GLY A 138 -11.23 15.16 15.59
C GLY A 138 -11.51 13.86 14.81
N GLY A 139 -10.45 13.18 14.41
CA GLY A 139 -10.35 11.77 14.03
C GLY A 139 -8.96 11.37 14.54
N GLY A 140 -8.82 10.19 15.17
CA GLY A 140 -7.68 9.84 16.02
C GLY A 140 -6.34 10.41 15.54
N THR A 141 -5.85 11.46 16.22
CA THR A 141 -4.72 12.24 15.70
C THR A 141 -3.44 11.42 15.80
N VAL A 142 -2.99 10.92 14.66
CA VAL A 142 -1.65 10.36 14.49
C VAL A 142 -0.66 11.45 14.87
N LYS A 143 0.02 11.26 16.00
CA LYS A 143 1.02 12.23 16.47
C LYS A 143 2.28 12.06 15.64
N ALA A 144 3.00 13.14 15.40
CA ALA A 144 4.31 13.06 14.79
C ALA A 144 5.27 12.25 15.67
N SER A 145 6.22 11.55 15.07
CA SER A 145 7.23 10.79 15.81
C SER A 145 7.91 11.62 16.91
N PRO A 146 8.06 11.08 18.14
CA PRO A 146 8.78 11.74 19.22
C PRO A 146 10.30 11.67 19.06
N LEU A 147 10.79 10.94 18.04
CA LEU A 147 12.20 10.94 17.67
C LEU A 147 12.61 12.37 17.30
N LYS A 148 13.79 12.82 17.77
CA LYS A 148 14.32 14.17 17.51
C LYS A 148 14.40 14.40 16.00
N GLN A 149 13.40 15.08 15.46
CA GLN A 149 13.27 15.36 14.05
C GLN A 149 14.43 16.26 13.59
N ASP A 150 14.94 16.01 12.39
CA ASP A 150 15.86 16.93 11.74
C ASP A 150 15.17 18.31 11.57
N PRO A 151 15.80 19.45 11.95
CA PRO A 151 15.18 20.77 11.84
C PRO A 151 14.63 21.13 10.46
N ALA A 152 15.18 20.58 9.37
CA ALA A 152 14.65 20.76 8.01
C ALA A 152 13.40 19.91 7.75
N GLY A 153 13.31 18.71 8.36
CA GLY A 153 12.12 17.86 8.33
C GLY A 153 11.01 18.36 9.25
N ALA A 154 11.32 18.93 10.41
CA ALA A 154 10.32 19.35 11.39
C ALA A 154 9.29 20.35 10.83
N GLY A 155 9.71 21.27 9.95
CA GLY A 155 8.82 22.23 9.28
C GLY A 155 7.88 21.62 8.23
N ASN A 156 8.11 20.36 7.85
CA ASN A 156 7.31 19.65 6.86
C ASN A 156 6.24 18.71 7.47
N VAL A 157 6.15 18.64 8.81
CA VAL A 157 5.21 17.74 9.50
C VAL A 157 3.85 18.43 9.67
N GLY A 158 2.76 17.75 9.34
CA GLY A 158 1.40 18.25 9.49
C GLY A 158 1.02 19.38 8.54
N ASN A 159 1.83 19.63 7.51
CA ASN A 159 1.56 20.70 6.54
C ASN A 159 0.98 20.19 5.21
N GLY A 160 0.93 18.86 5.01
CA GLY A 160 0.32 18.22 3.85
C GLY A 160 1.00 18.51 2.50
N GLN A 161 2.24 19.00 2.49
CA GLN A 161 2.93 19.43 1.25
C GLN A 161 3.69 18.32 0.53
N GLY A 162 3.68 17.09 1.07
CA GLY A 162 4.40 15.94 0.50
C GLY A 162 5.91 16.12 0.50
N LYS A 163 6.44 16.87 1.47
CA LYS A 163 7.88 17.22 1.54
C LYS A 163 8.67 16.40 2.56
N GLN A 164 8.01 15.55 3.35
CA GLN A 164 8.72 14.63 4.24
C GLN A 164 9.37 13.51 3.44
N PHE A 165 10.62 13.23 3.78
CA PHE A 165 11.34 12.09 3.26
C PHE A 165 10.97 10.81 4.02
N ILE A 166 11.30 9.66 3.45
CA ILE A 166 11.22 8.37 4.15
C ILE A 166 12.01 8.48 5.47
N THR A 167 11.44 7.96 6.56
CA THR A 167 11.83 8.11 7.99
C THR A 167 11.49 9.44 8.66
N GLY A 168 10.98 10.44 7.92
CA GLY A 168 10.48 11.69 8.48
C GLY A 168 9.20 11.49 9.29
N GLY A 169 8.97 12.31 10.31
CA GLY A 169 7.71 12.28 11.06
C GLY A 169 6.55 12.71 10.17
N CYS A 170 5.36 12.16 10.42
CA CYS A 170 4.16 12.55 9.69
C CYS A 170 2.93 12.42 10.58
N THR A 171 1.89 13.12 10.17
CA THR A 171 0.55 13.06 10.78
C THR A 171 -0.51 12.57 9.78
N SER A 172 -0.15 12.52 8.50
CA SER A 172 -0.94 11.94 7.41
C SER A 172 -0.05 11.64 6.21
N ASP A 173 -0.57 10.86 5.25
CA ASP A 173 0.11 10.51 4.00
C ASP A 173 0.46 11.76 3.16
N ALA A 174 -0.30 12.84 3.33
CA ALA A 174 -0.05 14.12 2.68
C ALA A 174 1.27 14.77 3.11
N ASP A 175 1.80 14.45 4.29
CA ASP A 175 3.11 14.97 4.72
C ASP A 175 4.25 14.32 3.93
N CYS A 176 4.07 13.06 3.53
CA CYS A 176 5.09 12.21 2.94
C CYS A 176 5.22 12.37 1.43
N ALA A 177 6.45 12.57 0.95
CA ALA A 177 6.76 12.46 -0.47
C ALA A 177 6.43 11.06 -1.01
N SER A 178 6.56 10.05 -0.15
CA SER A 178 6.19 8.65 -0.45
C SER A 178 4.69 8.37 -0.41
N LYS A 179 3.85 9.34 0.00
CA LYS A 179 2.40 9.17 0.20
C LYS A 179 2.03 8.04 1.18
N CYS A 180 2.94 7.72 2.09
CA CYS A 180 2.74 6.66 3.06
C CYS A 180 3.31 7.12 4.40
N CYS A 181 2.42 7.52 5.31
CA CYS A 181 2.65 7.81 6.70
C CYS A 181 2.34 6.56 7.51
N ALA A 182 3.35 5.72 7.70
CA ALA A 182 3.17 4.47 8.40
C ALA A 182 3.00 4.71 9.90
N LEU A 183 1.97 4.09 10.48
CA LEU A 183 1.73 4.13 11.92
C LEU A 183 2.74 3.25 12.65
N VAL A 184 3.33 3.76 13.72
CA VAL A 184 4.18 2.99 14.63
C VAL A 184 3.55 3.02 16.00
N ASN A 185 3.34 1.83 16.57
CA ASN A 185 2.84 1.65 17.92
C ASN A 185 3.86 0.87 18.74
N THR A 186 4.49 1.54 19.70
CA THR A 186 5.51 0.93 20.59
C THR A 186 4.91 0.52 21.94
N GLY A 187 3.59 0.59 22.11
CA GLY A 187 2.89 0.36 23.37
C GLY A 187 2.93 1.54 24.34
N GLN A 188 3.96 2.40 24.28
CA GLN A 188 4.04 3.64 25.06
C GLN A 188 3.61 4.88 24.27
N ASP A 189 3.85 4.89 22.95
CA ASP A 189 3.49 5.98 22.04
C ASP A 189 2.92 5.43 20.72
N LYS A 190 2.00 6.20 20.12
CA LYS A 190 1.51 6.00 18.75
C LYS A 190 1.90 7.19 17.89
N PHE A 191 2.62 6.97 16.81
CA PHE A 191 3.09 8.05 15.95
C PHE A 191 3.33 7.66 14.49
N GLY A 192 3.29 8.65 13.59
CA GLY A 192 3.50 8.45 12.15
C GLY A 192 4.96 8.63 11.72
N ILE A 193 5.44 7.74 10.84
CA ILE A 193 6.71 7.86 10.12
C ILE A 193 6.49 7.63 8.62
N CYS A 194 6.94 8.57 7.79
CA CYS A 194 6.95 8.39 6.35
C CYS A 194 7.74 7.15 5.96
N SER A 195 7.12 6.27 5.19
CA SER A 195 7.70 5.00 4.77
C SER A 195 7.54 4.81 3.27
N GLY A 196 8.38 3.97 2.67
CA GLY A 196 8.05 3.45 1.35
C GLY A 196 6.85 2.50 1.47
N PRO A 197 5.91 2.48 0.51
CA PRO A 197 4.75 1.59 0.56
C PRO A 197 5.13 0.11 0.77
N ALA A 198 6.20 -0.35 0.11
CA ALA A 198 6.69 -1.73 0.23
C ALA A 198 7.23 -2.11 1.63
N VAL A 199 7.42 -1.15 2.53
CA VAL A 199 7.94 -1.36 3.90
C VAL A 199 7.11 -0.62 4.95
N SER A 200 5.86 -0.28 4.62
CA SER A 200 4.92 0.43 5.51
C SER A 200 4.47 -0.43 6.70
N THR A 201 4.70 -1.74 6.65
CA THR A 201 4.36 -2.72 7.69
C THR A 201 5.59 -3.40 8.31
N ALA A 202 6.79 -3.03 7.87
CA ALA A 202 8.04 -3.59 8.40
C ALA A 202 8.46 -2.90 9.70
N GLN A 203 9.25 -3.59 10.54
CA GLN A 203 9.93 -3.00 11.70
C GLN A 203 8.99 -2.32 12.72
N GLY A 204 7.84 -2.93 13.00
CA GLY A 204 6.87 -2.43 14.00
C GLY A 204 5.96 -1.31 13.49
N LYS A 205 5.95 -1.07 12.18
CA LYS A 205 4.98 -0.22 11.50
C LYS A 205 3.71 -1.01 11.17
N GLN A 206 2.59 -0.31 11.05
CA GLN A 206 1.25 -0.88 10.93
C GLN A 206 0.54 -0.43 9.63
N GLY A 207 1.27 -0.11 8.57
CA GLY A 207 0.68 0.39 7.32
C GLY A 207 0.39 1.90 7.37
N SER A 208 0.08 2.50 6.20
CA SER A 208 -0.44 3.88 6.15
C SER A 208 -1.96 3.92 6.27
N THR A 209 -2.50 5.08 6.66
CA THR A 209 -3.93 5.28 6.87
C THR A 209 -4.73 5.48 5.56
N SER A 210 -4.06 5.45 4.40
CA SER A 210 -4.60 5.81 3.09
C SER A 210 -3.62 5.30 2.01
N GLU A 211 -3.43 3.98 1.96
CA GLU A 211 -2.57 3.40 0.93
C GLU A 211 -3.28 3.52 -0.43
N THR A 212 -2.71 4.30 -1.35
CA THR A 212 -3.00 4.18 -2.78
C THR A 212 -3.08 2.70 -3.11
N ALA A 213 -4.13 2.27 -3.81
CA ALA A 213 -4.31 0.87 -4.11
C ALA A 213 -3.06 0.31 -4.82
N PRO A 214 -2.61 -0.91 -4.49
CA PRO A 214 -1.43 -1.49 -5.12
C PRO A 214 -1.64 -1.62 -6.63
N GLN A 215 -0.54 -1.55 -7.39
CA GLN A 215 -0.59 -1.39 -8.84
C GLN A 215 -1.44 -2.47 -9.53
N ASN A 216 -1.40 -3.70 -9.05
CA ASN A 216 -2.19 -4.79 -9.60
C ASN A 216 -3.72 -4.60 -9.45
N LEU A 217 -4.18 -3.95 -8.38
CA LEU A 217 -5.58 -3.55 -8.24
C LEU A 217 -5.91 -2.33 -9.09
N LEU A 218 -4.98 -1.39 -9.24
CA LEU A 218 -5.14 -0.26 -10.18
C LEU A 218 -5.23 -0.74 -11.63
N ASP A 219 -4.44 -1.74 -12.00
CA ASP A 219 -4.48 -2.37 -13.31
C ASP A 219 -5.82 -3.10 -13.49
N LEU A 220 -6.29 -3.85 -12.48
CA LEU A 220 -7.63 -4.45 -12.51
C LEU A 220 -8.72 -3.39 -12.67
N TYR A 221 -8.63 -2.29 -11.94
CA TYR A 221 -9.55 -1.15 -12.02
C TYR A 221 -9.59 -0.57 -13.43
N ASP A 222 -8.43 -0.19 -13.98
CA ASP A 222 -8.34 0.45 -15.29
C ASP A 222 -8.77 -0.49 -16.41
N THR A 223 -8.33 -1.76 -16.37
CA THR A 223 -8.68 -2.77 -17.38
C THR A 223 -10.16 -3.13 -17.35
N THR A 224 -10.74 -3.27 -16.15
CA THR A 224 -12.18 -3.51 -15.99
C THR A 224 -12.99 -2.39 -16.63
N ARG A 225 -12.64 -1.13 -16.33
CA ARG A 225 -13.31 0.03 -16.92
C ARG A 225 -13.12 0.10 -18.43
N ALA A 226 -11.90 -0.09 -18.92
CA ALA A 226 -11.58 -0.06 -20.35
C ALA A 226 -12.32 -1.14 -21.14
N LYS A 227 -12.49 -2.34 -20.56
CA LYS A 227 -13.24 -3.45 -21.16
C LYS A 227 -14.72 -3.11 -21.40
N GLY A 228 -15.25 -2.16 -20.64
CA GLY A 228 -16.60 -1.62 -20.82
C GLY A 228 -17.72 -2.53 -20.30
N ARG A 229 -17.50 -3.85 -20.26
CA ARG A 229 -18.41 -4.82 -19.63
C ARG A 229 -17.68 -6.09 -19.23
N CYS A 230 -18.27 -6.76 -18.26
CA CYS A 230 -17.97 -8.12 -17.86
C CYS A 230 -18.08 -9.10 -19.04
N SER A 231 -17.13 -10.05 -19.19
CA SER A 231 -17.27 -11.14 -20.18
C SER A 231 -17.96 -12.36 -19.59
N HIS A 232 -17.65 -12.69 -18.35
CA HIS A 232 -18.19 -13.80 -17.58
C HIS A 232 -19.02 -13.24 -16.43
N GLU A 233 -20.29 -12.96 -16.73
CA GLU A 233 -21.27 -12.50 -15.76
C GLU A 233 -21.78 -13.71 -14.96
N LEU A 234 -21.49 -13.74 -13.67
CA LEU A 234 -22.03 -14.75 -12.75
C LEU A 234 -23.51 -14.48 -12.47
N ALA A 235 -23.87 -13.19 -12.38
CA ALA A 235 -25.25 -12.72 -12.36
C ALA A 235 -25.31 -11.27 -12.86
N THR A 236 -26.44 -10.86 -13.42
CA THR A 236 -26.70 -9.49 -13.91
C THR A 236 -28.15 -9.08 -13.64
N GLY A 237 -28.46 -7.79 -13.81
CA GLY A 237 -29.78 -7.21 -13.55
C GLY A 237 -29.83 -6.40 -12.26
N PHE A 238 -28.69 -5.93 -11.76
CA PHE A 238 -28.56 -5.18 -10.51
C PHE A 238 -28.44 -3.68 -10.75
N TYR A 239 -28.77 -2.89 -9.73
CA TYR A 239 -28.77 -1.43 -9.77
C TYR A 239 -27.71 -0.87 -8.83
N SER A 240 -27.01 0.17 -9.28
CA SER A 240 -26.11 0.98 -8.44
C SER A 240 -26.87 2.12 -7.76
N THR A 241 -27.93 2.64 -8.38
CA THR A 241 -28.76 3.72 -7.80
C THR A 241 -30.24 3.48 -8.06
N ASP A 242 -31.10 4.04 -7.20
CA ASP A 242 -32.57 3.97 -7.34
C ASP A 242 -33.08 4.57 -8.64
N GLY A 243 -32.41 5.58 -9.18
CA GLY A 243 -32.75 6.16 -10.49
C GLY A 243 -32.08 5.45 -11.68
N GLY A 244 -31.15 4.54 -11.41
CA GLY A 244 -30.23 3.98 -12.40
C GLY A 244 -30.78 2.83 -13.24
N SER A 245 -29.94 2.36 -14.16
CA SER A 245 -30.19 1.17 -14.97
C SER A 245 -29.78 -0.12 -14.24
N ASN A 246 -30.45 -1.23 -14.56
CA ASN A 246 -30.18 -2.56 -13.99
C ASN A 246 -29.00 -3.29 -14.65
N ASN A 247 -27.99 -2.55 -15.07
CA ASN A 247 -26.97 -3.04 -15.98
C ASN A 247 -25.68 -3.48 -15.26
N PHE A 248 -25.72 -3.60 -13.94
CA PHE A 248 -24.63 -4.08 -13.09
C PHE A 248 -24.64 -5.60 -12.99
N ALA A 249 -23.44 -6.16 -12.81
CA ALA A 249 -23.20 -7.58 -12.75
C ALA A 249 -22.14 -7.94 -11.71
N TYR A 250 -22.30 -9.12 -11.11
CA TYR A 250 -21.22 -9.83 -10.43
C TYR A 250 -20.38 -10.55 -11.47
N CYS A 251 -19.08 -10.25 -11.49
CA CYS A 251 -18.15 -10.68 -12.51
C CYS A 251 -17.23 -11.78 -12.03
N GLY A 252 -17.09 -12.80 -12.87
CA GLY A 252 -16.21 -13.94 -12.68
C GLY A 252 -15.10 -14.03 -13.71
N ASP A 253 -14.74 -12.93 -14.38
CA ASP A 253 -13.66 -12.89 -15.40
C ASP A 253 -12.30 -13.33 -14.85
N ARG A 254 -12.11 -13.22 -13.54
CA ARG A 254 -10.89 -13.55 -12.82
C ARG A 254 -11.10 -14.62 -11.74
N LEU A 255 -12.25 -15.28 -11.76
CA LEU A 255 -12.62 -16.25 -10.73
C LEU A 255 -11.68 -17.46 -10.74
N SER A 256 -11.33 -17.97 -11.92
CA SER A 256 -10.47 -19.15 -12.07
C SER A 256 -8.98 -18.85 -11.99
N THR A 257 -8.56 -17.63 -12.33
CA THR A 257 -7.14 -17.23 -12.42
C THR A 257 -6.63 -16.53 -11.17
N SER A 258 -7.45 -15.65 -10.58
CA SER A 258 -7.08 -14.84 -9.41
C SER A 258 -7.93 -15.16 -8.18
N GLY A 259 -8.99 -15.97 -8.32
CA GLY A 259 -9.88 -16.29 -7.21
C GLY A 259 -10.69 -15.09 -6.74
N ILE A 260 -11.14 -14.24 -7.65
CA ILE A 260 -11.91 -13.03 -7.31
C ILE A 260 -13.26 -12.94 -8.02
N ILE A 261 -14.21 -12.32 -7.32
CA ILE A 261 -15.50 -11.84 -7.84
C ILE A 261 -15.50 -10.32 -7.68
N TYR A 262 -15.97 -9.58 -8.68
CA TYR A 262 -16.03 -8.11 -8.60
C TYR A 262 -17.32 -7.55 -9.21
N LEU A 263 -17.62 -6.27 -8.94
CA LEU A 263 -18.78 -5.59 -9.52
C LEU A 263 -18.39 -4.76 -10.74
N GLN A 264 -19.20 -4.85 -11.80
CA GLN A 264 -19.04 -4.00 -12.97
C GLN A 264 -20.39 -3.66 -13.61
N GLY A 265 -20.56 -2.40 -14.01
CA GLY A 265 -21.65 -1.95 -14.88
C GLY A 265 -21.31 -2.04 -16.36
N ARG A 266 -22.15 -1.42 -17.21
CA ARG A 266 -21.87 -1.27 -18.65
C ARG A 266 -21.11 0.02 -18.91
N HIS A 267 -20.53 0.14 -20.11
CA HIS A 267 -19.77 1.32 -20.54
C HIS A 267 -18.61 1.69 -19.61
N GLY A 268 -18.08 0.71 -18.87
CA GLY A 268 -16.92 0.89 -18.01
C GLY A 268 -17.23 1.56 -16.68
N THR A 269 -18.52 1.62 -16.29
CA THR A 269 -18.91 2.03 -14.95
C THR A 269 -18.59 0.93 -13.95
N LEU A 270 -18.29 1.36 -12.73
CA LEU A 270 -18.25 0.51 -11.54
C LEU A 270 -19.43 0.91 -10.64
N ALA A 271 -19.61 0.27 -9.49
CA ALA A 271 -20.70 0.65 -8.60
C ALA A 271 -20.38 1.96 -7.85
N ASN A 272 -21.43 2.60 -7.33
CA ASN A 272 -21.33 3.66 -6.33
C ASN A 272 -20.89 3.05 -4.97
N LEU A 273 -20.87 3.87 -3.93
CA LEU A 273 -20.58 3.42 -2.58
C LEU A 273 -21.52 4.07 -1.56
N ASP A 274 -22.66 3.43 -1.35
CA ASP A 274 -23.69 3.78 -0.37
C ASP A 274 -23.35 3.25 1.03
N VAL A 275 -23.99 3.86 2.04
CA VAL A 275 -23.75 3.56 3.45
C VAL A 275 -24.79 2.57 3.96
N ASP A 276 -24.31 1.38 4.32
CA ASP A 276 -25.03 0.43 5.15
C ASP A 276 -24.81 0.77 6.62
N CYS A 277 -25.92 0.78 7.34
CA CYS A 277 -25.99 1.18 8.74
C CYS A 277 -26.43 0.00 9.64
N ASP A 278 -26.43 -1.22 9.10
CA ASP A 278 -26.91 -2.41 9.78
C ASP A 278 -25.95 -2.91 10.86
N GLY A 279 -26.50 -3.66 11.83
CA GLY A 279 -25.74 -4.25 12.91
C GLY A 279 -25.82 -3.49 14.24
N THR A 280 -24.80 -3.69 15.07
CA THR A 280 -24.78 -3.20 16.45
C THR A 280 -24.47 -1.71 16.55
N GLY A 281 -25.14 -1.04 17.48
CA GLY A 281 -24.83 0.36 17.82
C GLY A 281 -25.69 1.40 17.12
N ASN A 282 -26.68 1.01 16.30
CA ASN A 282 -27.39 1.94 15.42
C ASN A 282 -28.79 2.43 15.85
N GLY A 283 -29.04 2.48 17.16
CA GLY A 283 -30.22 3.19 17.70
C GLY A 283 -31.41 2.29 18.05
N SER A 284 -31.53 2.04 19.36
CA SER A 284 -32.72 1.68 20.17
C SER A 284 -32.28 0.88 21.39
N ASN A 285 -31.15 0.14 21.28
CA ASN A 285 -30.63 -0.67 22.39
C ASN A 285 -29.10 -0.90 22.36
N GLY A 286 -28.36 -0.08 21.61
CA GLY A 286 -26.93 -0.31 21.33
C GLY A 286 -26.03 0.03 22.52
N THR A 287 -25.15 -0.89 22.89
CA THR A 287 -23.95 -0.61 23.68
C THR A 287 -23.23 0.60 23.09
N ALA A 288 -22.93 1.59 23.94
CA ALA A 288 -22.21 2.80 23.52
C ALA A 288 -20.87 2.43 22.86
N SER A 289 -20.80 2.55 21.53
CA SER A 289 -19.52 2.47 20.81
C SER A 289 -18.85 3.84 20.85
N PRO A 290 -17.58 3.94 21.25
CA PRO A 290 -16.83 5.21 21.20
C PRO A 290 -16.75 5.82 19.81
N SER A 291 -16.88 5.00 18.76
CA SER A 291 -16.84 5.44 17.35
C SER A 291 -18.19 5.91 16.82
N ASN A 292 -19.28 5.76 17.57
CA ASN A 292 -20.60 6.25 17.15
C ASN A 292 -20.63 7.79 17.21
N ASP A 293 -20.65 8.41 16.04
CA ASP A 293 -20.73 9.87 15.86
C ASP A 293 -22.12 10.35 15.36
N GLY A 294 -23.12 9.46 15.34
CA GLY A 294 -24.51 9.76 15.02
C GLY A 294 -24.84 9.80 13.53
N ARG A 295 -23.91 9.46 12.63
CA ARG A 295 -24.14 9.51 11.18
C ARG A 295 -25.00 8.36 10.62
N CYS A 296 -25.29 7.32 11.39
CA CYS A 296 -26.20 6.24 11.00
C CYS A 296 -27.57 6.26 11.73
N ARG A 297 -27.97 7.37 12.37
CA ARG A 297 -29.27 7.44 13.08
C ARG A 297 -30.45 7.06 12.18
N VAL A 298 -31.48 6.44 12.77
CA VAL A 298 -32.69 5.93 12.07
C VAL A 298 -33.44 6.98 11.24
N ASP A 299 -33.34 8.27 11.57
CA ASP A 299 -33.92 9.34 10.74
C ASP A 299 -33.11 9.65 9.46
N LEU A 300 -31.86 9.21 9.40
CA LEU A 300 -30.98 9.32 8.22
C LEU A 300 -30.98 8.03 7.39
N SER A 301 -31.04 6.86 8.03
CA SER A 301 -31.24 5.55 7.38
C SER A 301 -32.47 4.86 7.99
N PRO A 302 -33.66 5.07 7.41
CA PRO A 302 -34.91 4.51 7.92
C PRO A 302 -35.04 2.98 7.78
N ASP A 303 -34.24 2.40 6.89
CA ASP A 303 -34.14 0.99 6.57
C ASP A 303 -33.15 0.22 7.43
N THR A 304 -32.30 0.91 8.20
CA THR A 304 -31.36 0.32 9.16
C THR A 304 -31.99 -0.84 9.95
N GLN A 305 -31.28 -1.96 9.98
CA GLN A 305 -31.55 -3.11 10.81
C GLN A 305 -30.53 -3.20 11.96
N ASN A 306 -30.93 -3.77 13.09
CA ASN A 306 -30.03 -3.92 14.23
C ASN A 306 -29.07 -5.12 14.10
N THR A 307 -29.05 -5.79 12.95
CA THR A 307 -28.22 -6.98 12.73
C THR A 307 -27.75 -7.14 11.30
N THR A 308 -26.56 -7.67 11.11
CA THR A 308 -26.02 -8.07 9.79
C THR A 308 -26.32 -9.53 9.46
N THR A 309 -26.19 -9.90 8.19
CA THR A 309 -26.43 -11.28 7.71
C THR A 309 -25.61 -12.34 8.47
N PHE A 310 -24.37 -12.07 8.88
CA PHE A 310 -23.47 -13.08 9.44
C PHE A 310 -23.31 -13.04 10.96
N ARG A 311 -24.20 -12.35 11.68
CA ARG A 311 -24.18 -12.24 13.14
C ARG A 311 -24.02 -13.57 13.89
N ASP A 312 -24.69 -14.63 13.42
CA ASP A 312 -24.66 -15.94 14.10
C ASP A 312 -23.30 -16.64 13.91
N THR A 313 -22.63 -16.39 12.77
CA THR A 313 -21.26 -16.86 12.54
C THR A 313 -20.28 -16.13 13.46
N LEU A 314 -20.44 -14.81 13.61
CA LEU A 314 -19.63 -13.99 14.51
C LEU A 314 -19.83 -14.37 15.99
N ALA A 315 -21.07 -14.59 16.41
CA ALA A 315 -21.37 -15.07 17.76
C ALA A 315 -20.68 -16.42 18.05
N GLY A 316 -20.55 -17.27 17.03
CA GLY A 316 -19.82 -18.54 17.10
C GLY A 316 -18.31 -18.40 17.30
N TYR A 317 -17.70 -17.25 17.03
CA TYR A 317 -16.27 -17.03 17.25
C TYR A 317 -15.88 -16.84 18.73
N GLY A 318 -16.85 -16.65 19.63
CA GLY A 318 -16.61 -16.73 21.07
C GLY A 318 -15.92 -15.51 21.70
N HIS A 319 -15.93 -14.36 21.03
CA HIS A 319 -15.30 -13.12 21.52
C HIS A 319 -16.25 -12.16 22.24
N GLY A 320 -17.51 -12.57 22.47
CA GLY A 320 -18.53 -11.72 23.07
C GLY A 320 -19.05 -10.60 22.16
N LEU A 321 -18.60 -10.55 20.90
CA LEU A 321 -19.19 -9.72 19.85
C LEU A 321 -20.49 -10.38 19.37
N THR A 322 -21.60 -9.63 19.40
CA THR A 322 -22.89 -10.11 18.94
C THR A 322 -23.13 -9.87 17.45
N ASP A 323 -22.50 -8.84 16.89
CA ASP A 323 -22.62 -8.47 15.47
C ASP A 323 -21.53 -7.46 15.08
N LEU A 324 -21.40 -7.19 13.78
CA LEU A 324 -20.61 -6.07 13.28
C LEU A 324 -21.21 -4.74 13.73
N ASN A 325 -20.40 -3.70 13.68
CA ASN A 325 -20.78 -2.34 14.06
C ASN A 325 -20.38 -1.40 12.91
N PRO A 326 -21.32 -0.66 12.31
CA PRO A 326 -21.07 0.13 11.10
C PRO A 326 -20.07 1.27 11.31
N TYR A 327 -19.85 1.70 12.56
CA TYR A 327 -18.87 2.74 12.92
C TYR A 327 -17.44 2.21 13.12
N VAL A 328 -17.27 0.88 13.20
CA VAL A 328 -16.02 0.24 13.61
C VAL A 328 -15.52 -0.76 12.56
N HIS A 329 -16.41 -1.60 12.06
CA HIS A 329 -16.04 -2.71 11.21
C HIS A 329 -16.21 -2.29 9.75
N PRO A 330 -15.15 -2.14 8.94
CA PRO A 330 -15.28 -2.07 7.50
C PRO A 330 -15.85 -3.38 6.98
N TYR A 331 -17.12 -3.37 6.63
CA TYR A 331 -17.76 -4.48 5.96
C TYR A 331 -18.44 -4.01 4.68
N VAL A 332 -18.57 -4.93 3.75
CA VAL A 332 -19.21 -4.73 2.45
C VAL A 332 -20.50 -5.53 2.42
N VAL A 333 -21.55 -4.91 1.89
CA VAL A 333 -22.80 -5.58 1.54
C VAL A 333 -22.58 -6.22 0.17
N PHE A 334 -22.47 -7.55 0.14
CA PHE A 334 -22.13 -8.27 -1.08
C PHE A 334 -23.02 -9.49 -1.28
N GLY A 335 -23.50 -9.69 -2.50
CA GLY A 335 -24.61 -10.60 -2.78
C GLY A 335 -25.97 -9.96 -2.53
N ASN A 336 -27.00 -10.63 -3.02
CA ASN A 336 -28.39 -10.22 -2.90
C ASN A 336 -29.24 -11.42 -2.47
N ALA A 337 -30.02 -11.22 -1.41
CA ALA A 337 -30.91 -12.22 -0.87
C ALA A 337 -31.92 -12.69 -1.94
N ARG A 338 -32.33 -13.95 -1.82
CA ARG A 338 -33.46 -14.44 -2.61
C ARG A 338 -34.70 -13.68 -2.18
N GLY A 339 -35.36 -13.04 -3.14
CA GLY A 339 -36.60 -12.33 -2.89
C GLY A 339 -37.63 -13.23 -2.21
N THR A 340 -38.33 -12.66 -1.24
CA THR A 340 -39.50 -13.23 -0.59
C THR A 340 -40.59 -13.52 -1.63
N HIS A 341 -41.45 -14.49 -1.33
CA HIS A 341 -42.33 -15.13 -2.29
C HIS A 341 -43.15 -14.10 -3.11
N ASN A 342 -43.05 -14.20 -4.45
CA ASN A 342 -43.78 -13.45 -5.48
C ASN A 342 -43.18 -12.12 -5.98
N ARG A 343 -41.92 -11.77 -5.65
CA ARG A 343 -41.25 -10.65 -6.33
C ARG A 343 -40.77 -11.05 -7.73
N HIS A 344 -41.70 -11.07 -8.69
CA HIS A 344 -41.40 -11.35 -10.10
C HIS A 344 -40.31 -10.41 -10.63
N GLY A 345 -39.23 -10.99 -11.17
CA GLY A 345 -38.12 -10.23 -11.77
C GLY A 345 -37.00 -9.86 -10.79
N TRP A 346 -37.15 -10.11 -9.48
CA TRP A 346 -36.10 -9.89 -8.49
C TRP A 346 -34.85 -10.71 -8.82
N LYS A 347 -33.68 -10.08 -8.71
CA LYS A 347 -32.38 -10.72 -8.93
C LYS A 347 -31.72 -10.99 -7.60
N ALA A 348 -31.25 -12.22 -7.46
CA ALA A 348 -30.50 -12.67 -6.29
C ALA A 348 -29.12 -13.13 -6.74
N PHE A 349 -28.15 -13.01 -5.85
CA PHE A 349 -26.80 -13.53 -6.05
C PHE A 349 -26.27 -14.05 -4.73
N ASP A 350 -25.86 -15.32 -4.72
CA ASP A 350 -25.26 -15.97 -3.57
C ASP A 350 -23.77 -16.17 -3.85
N PRO A 351 -22.86 -15.35 -3.26
CA PRO A 351 -21.43 -15.50 -3.46
C PRO A 351 -20.88 -16.86 -3.04
N THR A 352 -21.56 -17.58 -2.13
CA THR A 352 -21.12 -18.92 -1.68
C THR A 352 -21.21 -19.96 -2.79
N ALA A 353 -22.14 -19.80 -3.74
CA ALA A 353 -22.24 -20.65 -4.92
C ALA A 353 -21.01 -20.56 -5.84
N HIS A 354 -20.18 -19.53 -5.64
CA HIS A 354 -18.98 -19.24 -6.41
C HIS A 354 -17.70 -19.29 -5.57
N GLY A 355 -17.78 -19.86 -4.36
CA GLY A 355 -16.62 -20.16 -3.52
C GLY A 355 -16.19 -19.04 -2.57
N MET A 356 -16.87 -17.89 -2.53
CA MET A 356 -16.71 -16.97 -1.41
C MET A 356 -17.24 -17.62 -0.12
N ARG A 357 -16.64 -17.28 1.01
CA ARG A 357 -17.10 -17.74 2.32
C ARG A 357 -17.60 -16.55 3.14
N PRO A 358 -18.63 -16.70 3.99
CA PRO A 358 -19.03 -15.65 4.91
C PRO A 358 -17.83 -15.04 5.65
N LEU A 359 -17.81 -13.72 5.80
CA LEU A 359 -16.72 -12.97 6.45
C LEU A 359 -15.36 -13.06 5.72
N SER A 360 -15.34 -13.45 4.44
CA SER A 360 -14.12 -13.35 3.62
C SER A 360 -13.67 -11.89 3.53
N VAL A 361 -12.36 -11.65 3.57
CA VAL A 361 -11.79 -10.33 3.29
C VAL A 361 -12.17 -9.90 1.88
N MET A 362 -12.37 -8.59 1.72
CA MET A 362 -12.62 -7.92 0.46
C MET A 362 -11.67 -6.72 0.35
N ALA A 363 -11.31 -6.35 -0.88
CA ALA A 363 -10.63 -5.09 -1.17
C ALA A 363 -11.58 -4.15 -1.91
N VAL A 364 -11.67 -2.90 -1.46
CA VAL A 364 -12.48 -1.86 -2.10
C VAL A 364 -11.55 -0.76 -2.60
N VAL A 365 -11.52 -0.52 -3.91
CA VAL A 365 -10.79 0.60 -4.51
C VAL A 365 -11.75 1.78 -4.67
N CYS A 366 -11.52 2.81 -3.87
CA CYS A 366 -12.33 4.02 -3.78
C CYS A 366 -12.14 4.93 -5.04
N PRO A 367 -12.99 5.94 -5.26
CA PRO A 367 -12.86 6.86 -6.41
C PRO A 367 -11.54 7.64 -6.46
N ASN A 368 -10.96 7.96 -5.31
CA ASN A 368 -9.63 8.58 -5.17
C ASN A 368 -8.47 7.60 -5.46
N ARG A 369 -8.78 6.35 -5.86
CA ARG A 369 -7.82 5.26 -6.13
C ARG A 369 -7.04 4.78 -4.90
N GLU A 370 -7.52 5.11 -3.71
CA GLU A 370 -7.10 4.47 -2.46
C GLU A 370 -7.83 3.15 -2.28
N MET A 371 -7.26 2.26 -1.45
CA MET A 371 -7.88 0.99 -1.14
C MET A 371 -8.20 0.89 0.35
N VAL A 372 -9.34 0.28 0.66
CA VAL A 372 -9.73 -0.10 2.01
C VAL A 372 -9.98 -1.61 2.05
N TYR A 373 -9.40 -2.32 3.02
CA TYR A 373 -9.82 -3.68 3.30
C TYR A 373 -11.11 -3.68 4.11
N GLY A 374 -12.01 -4.57 3.73
CA GLY A 374 -13.20 -4.89 4.52
C GLY A 374 -13.41 -6.39 4.57
N ILE A 375 -14.55 -6.78 5.14
CA ILE A 375 -15.04 -8.15 5.08
C ILE A 375 -16.39 -8.18 4.37
N TRP A 376 -16.70 -9.29 3.71
CA TRP A 376 -18.07 -9.57 3.32
C TRP A 376 -18.89 -9.83 4.60
N GLY A 377 -19.52 -8.77 5.11
CA GLY A 377 -20.21 -8.77 6.41
C GLY A 377 -21.72 -8.80 6.29
N ASP A 378 -22.27 -8.34 5.17
CA ASP A 378 -23.70 -8.33 4.94
C ASP A 378 -24.10 -8.74 3.51
N THR A 379 -25.40 -8.94 3.30
CA THR A 379 -26.02 -9.29 2.03
C THR A 379 -27.22 -8.38 1.81
N ASN A 380 -27.32 -7.81 0.61
CA ASN A 380 -28.40 -6.88 0.31
C ASN A 380 -29.75 -7.60 0.42
N GLY A 381 -30.64 -7.06 1.25
CA GLY A 381 -31.98 -7.56 1.47
C GLY A 381 -32.89 -7.41 0.25
N ASP A 382 -34.12 -7.92 0.38
CA ASP A 382 -35.22 -7.71 -0.57
C ASP A 382 -36.32 -6.78 -0.03
N ASP A 383 -35.93 -5.88 0.87
CA ASP A 383 -36.73 -4.85 1.51
C ASP A 383 -36.90 -3.58 0.67
N GLY A 384 -35.96 -3.30 -0.24
CA GLY A 384 -36.06 -2.22 -1.23
C GLY A 384 -36.81 -2.56 -2.51
N ASP A 385 -37.08 -1.59 -3.38
CA ASP A 385 -37.79 -1.81 -4.66
C ASP A 385 -36.95 -2.57 -5.72
N LYS A 386 -35.63 -2.57 -5.56
CA LYS A 386 -34.67 -3.05 -6.57
C LYS A 386 -33.56 -3.88 -5.92
N PRO A 387 -32.97 -4.85 -6.64
CA PRO A 387 -31.80 -5.57 -6.17
C PRO A 387 -30.56 -4.67 -6.35
N MET A 388 -30.20 -3.98 -5.26
CA MET A 388 -29.12 -2.98 -5.21
C MET A 388 -27.75 -3.62 -5.03
N VAL A 389 -26.71 -2.93 -5.47
CA VAL A 389 -25.30 -3.24 -5.22
C VAL A 389 -24.54 -1.94 -4.98
N GLY A 390 -23.35 -2.02 -4.37
CA GLY A 390 -22.51 -0.84 -4.15
C GLY A 390 -22.67 -0.24 -2.76
N GLU A 391 -22.75 -1.07 -1.72
CA GLU A 391 -23.02 -0.63 -0.36
C GLU A 391 -22.01 -1.21 0.63
N ALA A 392 -21.65 -0.43 1.65
CA ALA A 392 -20.70 -0.82 2.68
C ALA A 392 -20.93 -0.05 3.98
N SER A 393 -20.32 -0.51 5.07
CA SER A 393 -20.46 0.14 6.37
C SER A 393 -20.02 1.60 6.37
N LEU A 394 -20.64 2.42 7.22
CA LEU A 394 -20.27 3.83 7.41
C LEU A 394 -18.76 4.02 7.63
N ALA A 395 -18.09 3.12 8.35
CA ALA A 395 -16.65 3.18 8.59
C ALA A 395 -15.85 3.07 7.28
N LEU A 396 -16.20 2.13 6.41
CA LEU A 396 -15.56 1.95 5.11
C LEU A 396 -15.83 3.13 4.19
N VAL A 397 -17.09 3.57 4.07
CA VAL A 397 -17.44 4.72 3.23
C VAL A 397 -16.75 6.00 3.73
N THR A 398 -16.64 6.18 5.04
CA THR A 398 -15.89 7.30 5.65
C THR A 398 -14.41 7.24 5.27
N ALA A 399 -13.82 6.04 5.19
CA ALA A 399 -12.43 5.89 4.75
C ALA A 399 -12.25 6.25 3.26
N CYS A 400 -13.23 5.95 2.40
CA CYS A 400 -13.18 6.33 0.99
C CYS A 400 -13.47 7.82 0.71
N GLY A 401 -14.46 8.41 1.38
CA GLY A 401 -15.04 9.72 1.02
C GLY A 401 -14.94 10.79 2.11
N GLY A 402 -14.38 10.46 3.27
CA GLY A 402 -14.32 11.34 4.44
C GLY A 402 -15.64 11.42 5.21
N LYS A 403 -15.72 12.35 6.16
CA LYS A 403 -16.81 12.43 7.16
C LYS A 403 -18.13 13.03 6.67
N ASN A 404 -18.22 13.39 5.39
CA ASN A 404 -19.44 14.01 4.84
C ASN A 404 -20.52 12.99 4.47
N VAL A 405 -20.23 11.69 4.60
CA VAL A 405 -21.18 10.60 4.35
C VAL A 405 -21.99 10.27 5.60
N THR A 406 -23.24 9.87 5.40
CA THR A 406 -24.18 9.45 6.45
C THR A 406 -25.02 8.27 5.96
N GLY A 407 -25.82 7.65 6.82
CA GLY A 407 -26.77 6.61 6.40
C GLY A 407 -27.76 7.06 5.32
N GLY A 408 -27.95 8.38 5.13
CA GLY A 408 -28.80 8.90 4.06
C GLY A 408 -28.04 9.39 2.82
N ASN A 409 -26.70 9.34 2.83
CA ASN A 409 -25.88 9.77 1.69
C ASN A 409 -24.51 9.09 1.65
N GLY A 410 -24.23 8.40 0.55
CA GLY A 410 -22.94 7.79 0.25
C GLY A 410 -22.09 8.62 -0.70
N ILE A 411 -21.36 7.91 -1.55
CA ILE A 411 -20.52 8.42 -2.63
C ILE A 411 -21.21 8.02 -3.94
N ASP A 412 -21.83 9.00 -4.60
CA ASP A 412 -22.70 8.77 -5.76
C ASP A 412 -21.95 8.35 -7.04
N GLU A 413 -20.63 8.55 -7.11
CA GLU A 413 -19.86 8.22 -8.31
C GLU A 413 -19.73 6.70 -8.52
N ASP A 414 -20.22 6.23 -9.67
CA ASP A 414 -20.09 4.86 -10.23
C ASP A 414 -18.64 4.47 -10.58
N THR A 415 -17.74 4.55 -9.60
CA THR A 415 -16.28 4.46 -9.76
C THR A 415 -15.60 3.65 -8.68
N THR A 416 -16.34 2.96 -7.82
CA THR A 416 -15.81 2.11 -6.75
C THR A 416 -15.69 0.65 -7.21
N LEU A 417 -14.49 0.08 -7.13
CA LEU A 417 -14.27 -1.34 -7.45
C LEU A 417 -14.35 -2.17 -6.17
N PHE A 418 -15.33 -3.07 -6.11
CA PHE A 418 -15.44 -4.07 -5.06
C PHE A 418 -14.81 -5.38 -5.51
N VAL A 419 -13.87 -5.93 -4.74
CA VAL A 419 -13.17 -7.19 -5.04
C VAL A 419 -13.37 -8.16 -3.87
N GLY A 420 -14.17 -9.20 -4.09
CA GLY A 420 -14.37 -10.30 -3.16
C GLY A 420 -13.43 -11.46 -3.45
N PHE A 421 -12.71 -11.92 -2.44
CA PHE A 421 -11.80 -13.07 -2.55
C PHE A 421 -12.52 -14.38 -2.22
N VAL A 422 -12.29 -15.42 -3.04
CA VAL A 422 -12.84 -16.76 -2.83
C VAL A 422 -11.85 -17.66 -2.09
N GLY A 423 -12.38 -18.72 -1.47
CA GLY A 423 -11.58 -19.72 -0.76
C GLY A 423 -11.67 -19.58 0.76
N GLU A 424 -11.33 -20.67 1.45
CA GLU A 424 -11.30 -20.69 2.93
C GLU A 424 -10.18 -19.82 3.48
N ASP A 425 -9.10 -19.70 2.72
CA ASP A 425 -7.95 -18.86 3.03
C ASP A 425 -8.22 -17.37 2.82
N ALA A 426 -9.42 -16.97 2.40
CA ALA A 426 -9.87 -15.58 2.40
C ALA A 426 -10.56 -15.19 3.72
N VAL A 427 -10.86 -16.14 4.61
CA VAL A 427 -11.60 -15.89 5.86
C VAL A 427 -10.60 -15.67 7.00
N PRO A 428 -10.61 -14.53 7.71
CA PRO A 428 -9.77 -14.34 8.89
C PRO A 428 -10.05 -15.36 10.00
N GLY A 429 -11.30 -15.85 10.06
CA GLY A 429 -11.76 -16.78 11.08
C GLY A 429 -11.78 -16.16 12.48
N ALA A 430 -12.02 -16.97 13.50
CA ALA A 430 -12.18 -16.48 14.87
C ALA A 430 -10.95 -15.71 15.38
N ASN A 431 -9.73 -16.11 14.99
CA ASN A 431 -8.51 -15.56 15.58
C ASN A 431 -7.67 -14.71 14.62
N GLY A 432 -8.08 -14.57 13.35
CA GLY A 432 -7.33 -13.82 12.34
C GLY A 432 -7.77 -12.37 12.15
N ALA A 433 -8.76 -11.90 12.91
CA ALA A 433 -9.16 -10.49 12.97
C ALA A 433 -9.42 -10.08 14.41
N ASN A 434 -9.27 -8.78 14.70
CA ASN A 434 -9.62 -8.19 15.98
C ASN A 434 -11.11 -7.85 16.02
N TRP A 435 -11.96 -8.88 16.12
CA TRP A 435 -13.43 -8.75 16.17
C TRP A 435 -13.95 -7.84 17.29
N THR A 436 -13.15 -7.60 18.34
CA THR A 436 -13.53 -6.73 19.47
C THR A 436 -12.99 -5.30 19.36
N ALA A 437 -12.43 -4.94 18.20
CA ALA A 437 -11.98 -3.59 17.92
C ALA A 437 -13.06 -2.55 18.26
N GLN A 438 -12.61 -1.34 18.63
CA GLN A 438 -13.50 -0.25 19.01
C GLN A 438 -13.47 0.91 18.00
N ASP A 439 -12.61 0.81 16.99
CA ASP A 439 -12.38 1.79 15.94
C ASP A 439 -11.97 1.10 14.64
N PHE A 440 -12.19 1.81 13.53
CA PHE A 440 -11.90 1.37 12.17
C PHE A 440 -10.44 0.94 12.00
N ASP A 441 -9.49 1.80 12.38
CA ASP A 441 -8.07 1.54 12.18
C ASP A 441 -7.66 0.24 12.87
N THR A 442 -8.12 0.01 14.10
CA THR A 442 -7.78 -1.19 14.86
C THR A 442 -8.33 -2.47 14.22
N PHE A 443 -9.53 -2.42 13.63
CA PHE A 443 -10.09 -3.58 12.94
C PHE A 443 -9.42 -3.81 11.58
N GLU A 444 -9.36 -2.78 10.73
CA GLU A 444 -8.82 -2.86 9.37
C GLU A 444 -7.37 -3.36 9.39
N ASN A 445 -6.52 -2.78 10.26
CA ASN A 445 -5.13 -3.21 10.41
C ASN A 445 -5.00 -4.68 10.86
N SER A 446 -6.02 -5.24 11.53
CA SER A 446 -6.00 -6.64 11.96
C SER A 446 -6.21 -7.62 10.81
N ILE A 447 -6.95 -7.21 9.76
CA ILE A 447 -7.20 -8.02 8.56
C ILE A 447 -6.21 -7.70 7.42
N GLN A 448 -5.52 -6.56 7.50
CA GLN A 448 -4.57 -6.11 6.48
C GLN A 448 -3.50 -7.15 6.09
N PRO A 449 -2.86 -7.93 7.00
CA PRO A 449 -1.89 -8.95 6.59
C PRO A 449 -2.49 -10.00 5.68
N LEU A 450 -3.72 -10.44 5.98
CA LEU A 450 -4.46 -11.37 5.14
C LEU A 450 -4.87 -10.72 3.82
N GLY A 451 -5.40 -9.49 3.88
CA GLY A 451 -5.75 -8.70 2.70
C GLY A 451 -4.58 -8.56 1.72
N ASN A 452 -3.40 -8.21 2.22
CA ASN A 452 -2.19 -8.06 1.40
C ASN A 452 -1.82 -9.37 0.69
N GLN A 453 -1.86 -10.50 1.40
CA GLN A 453 -1.63 -11.83 0.82
C GLN A 453 -2.67 -12.16 -0.27
N LEU A 454 -3.94 -11.79 -0.07
CA LEU A 454 -5.00 -12.04 -1.04
C LEU A 454 -4.85 -11.17 -2.29
N VAL A 455 -4.49 -9.90 -2.12
CA VAL A 455 -4.27 -8.97 -3.22
C VAL A 455 -3.14 -9.43 -4.14
N GLU A 456 -2.09 -10.08 -3.63
CA GLU A 456 -1.04 -10.69 -4.46
C GLU A 456 -1.57 -11.71 -5.49
N ARG A 457 -2.75 -12.30 -5.28
CA ARG A 457 -3.41 -13.19 -6.25
C ARG A 457 -3.94 -12.47 -7.47
N VAL A 458 -4.24 -11.17 -7.34
CA VAL A 458 -4.76 -10.37 -8.44
C VAL A 458 -3.61 -10.09 -9.39
N ARG A 459 -3.53 -10.88 -10.45
CA ARG A 459 -2.54 -10.71 -11.51
C ARG A 459 -3.11 -9.89 -12.67
N PRO A 460 -2.28 -9.11 -13.37
CA PRO A 460 -2.66 -8.56 -14.67
C PRO A 460 -3.08 -9.70 -15.60
N ASP A 461 -3.90 -9.41 -16.60
CA ASP A 461 -4.06 -10.33 -17.72
C ASP A 461 -2.67 -10.56 -18.32
N GLU A 462 -2.16 -11.79 -18.20
CA GLU A 462 -1.24 -12.27 -19.22
C GLU A 462 -2.09 -12.37 -20.50
N GLU A 463 -2.17 -11.28 -21.26
CA GLU A 463 -2.49 -11.41 -22.68
C GLU A 463 -1.57 -12.51 -23.20
N ASP A 464 -2.17 -13.59 -23.73
CA ASP A 464 -1.47 -14.69 -24.37
C ASP A 464 -0.27 -14.18 -25.18
N ALA A 465 0.91 -14.21 -24.56
CA ALA A 465 2.20 -13.99 -25.21
C ALA A 465 2.50 -15.11 -26.24
N SER A 466 1.54 -16.02 -26.44
CA SER A 466 1.49 -17.02 -27.50
C SER A 466 0.91 -16.49 -28.83
N SER A 467 0.23 -15.34 -28.86
CA SER A 467 -0.46 -14.87 -30.09
C SER A 467 0.41 -13.97 -30.98
N SER A 468 1.45 -13.32 -30.44
CA SER A 468 2.31 -12.38 -31.19
C SER A 468 3.51 -13.04 -31.90
N VAL A 469 3.81 -14.31 -31.66
CA VAL A 469 4.96 -15.01 -32.29
C VAL A 469 4.63 -15.64 -33.65
N ARG A 470 3.36 -15.70 -34.08
CA ARG A 470 2.99 -16.37 -35.35
C ARG A 470 2.76 -15.46 -36.57
N SER A 471 2.99 -14.15 -36.48
CA SER A 471 2.83 -13.23 -37.63
C SER A 471 4.15 -12.74 -38.26
N GLY A 472 5.31 -13.27 -37.88
CA GLY A 472 6.62 -12.83 -38.38
C GLY A 472 7.26 -13.67 -39.49
N TRP A 473 6.83 -14.93 -39.67
CA TRP A 473 7.54 -15.88 -40.54
C TRP A 473 6.96 -16.02 -41.95
N SER A 474 5.81 -15.40 -42.24
CA SER A 474 5.17 -15.50 -43.56
C SER A 474 5.50 -14.35 -44.52
N GLN A 475 6.22 -13.31 -44.08
CA GLN A 475 6.61 -12.18 -44.94
C GLN A 475 8.09 -12.18 -45.36
N VAL A 476 8.95 -13.01 -44.77
CA VAL A 476 10.36 -13.12 -45.18
C VAL A 476 10.55 -14.07 -46.37
N MET A 477 9.61 -14.99 -46.61
CA MET A 477 9.67 -15.93 -47.75
C MET A 477 9.10 -15.37 -49.06
N PHE A 478 8.43 -14.22 -49.05
CA PHE A 478 7.88 -13.61 -50.27
C PHE A 478 8.86 -12.61 -50.94
N SER A 479 9.89 -12.17 -50.24
CA SER A 479 10.88 -11.20 -50.77
C SER A 479 12.14 -11.85 -51.34
N ILE A 480 12.33 -13.16 -51.19
CA ILE A 480 13.47 -13.89 -51.79
C ILE A 480 13.09 -14.52 -53.14
N ALA A 481 11.80 -14.72 -53.44
CA ALA A 481 11.34 -15.30 -54.71
C ALA A 481 11.33 -14.31 -55.90
N VAL A 482 11.38 -12.99 -55.65
CA VAL A 482 11.31 -11.97 -56.73
C VAL A 482 12.68 -11.49 -57.20
N VAL A 483 13.77 -11.77 -56.48
CA VAL A 483 15.15 -11.37 -56.89
C VAL A 483 15.87 -12.46 -57.71
N LEU A 484 15.32 -13.68 -57.80
CA LEU A 484 15.93 -14.80 -58.55
C LEU A 484 15.34 -15.04 -59.95
N PHE A 485 14.34 -14.26 -60.39
CA PHE A 485 13.71 -14.38 -61.72
C PHE A 485 13.99 -13.20 -62.67
N SER A 486 15.15 -12.55 -62.55
CA SER A 486 15.62 -11.56 -63.54
C SER A 486 17.08 -11.75 -63.96
N ARG A 487 17.58 -12.99 -63.88
CA ARG A 487 18.87 -13.38 -64.46
C ARG A 487 18.84 -14.70 -65.25
N ILE A 488 17.70 -15.04 -65.84
CA ILE A 488 17.63 -15.99 -66.97
C ILE A 488 16.52 -15.48 -67.91
N LEU A 489 16.88 -14.56 -68.79
CA LEU A 489 16.40 -14.39 -70.18
C LEU A 489 17.29 -13.36 -70.86
#